data_AF-A0A7C2JMD9-F1
#
_entry.id   AF-A0A7C2JMD9-F1
#
_cell.length_a   1.000
_cell.length_b   1.000
_cell.length_c   1.000
_cell.angle_alpha   90.00
_cell.angle_beta   90.00
_cell.angle_gamma   90.00
#
_symmetry.space_group_name_H-M   'P 1'
#
loop_
_entity.id
_entity.type
_entity.pdbx_description
1 polymer ?
#
loop_
_entity_poly.entity_id
_entity_poly.type
_entity_poly.pdbx_seq_one_letter_code
_entity_poly.pdbx_strand_id
1 'polypeptide(L)'
;MEEETEALLLRIFIGESDRWHGRPLYRVLVEKAREQGLAGATVVRGIEGFGANSVIHTARLLELSSDLPIVVEIADRPEKVEAFLTTVKEMVKEGLATLEKVRVVFYRPDRPRTEGGQ
;
A
#
# COMPACT_ATOMS: atom_id res chain seq x y z
N MET A 1 17.62 -3.41 -7.44
CA MET A 1 18.11 -2.20 -6.76
C MET A 1 19.44 -2.55 -6.15
N GLU A 2 20.44 -1.70 -6.32
CA GLU A 2 21.78 -1.90 -5.75
C GLU A 2 21.81 -1.37 -4.30
N GLU A 3 22.84 -1.72 -3.54
CA GLU A 3 23.08 -1.15 -2.21
C GLU A 3 23.31 0.36 -2.33
N GLU A 4 22.79 1.14 -1.36
CA GLU A 4 22.89 2.61 -1.30
C GLU A 4 22.26 3.39 -2.48
N THR A 5 21.08 2.97 -2.95
CA THR A 5 20.34 3.69 -4.00
C THR A 5 19.26 4.61 -3.41
N GLU A 6 19.07 5.80 -3.99
CA GLU A 6 17.91 6.66 -3.72
C GLU A 6 16.61 6.00 -4.22
N ALA A 7 15.58 6.01 -3.39
CA ALA A 7 14.28 5.43 -3.67
C ALA A 7 13.16 6.32 -3.16
N LEU A 8 11.94 6.02 -3.58
CA LEU A 8 10.73 6.59 -2.98
C LEU A 8 10.05 5.54 -2.12
N LEU A 9 9.62 5.97 -0.93
CA LEU A 9 8.68 5.24 -0.10
C LEU A 9 7.29 5.80 -0.33
N LEU A 10 6.44 5.01 -0.97
CA LEU A 10 5.01 5.26 -1.12
C LEU A 10 4.28 4.64 0.06
N ARG A 11 3.44 5.44 0.73
CA ARG A 11 2.47 4.96 1.72
C ARG A 11 1.07 5.30 1.25
N ILE A 12 0.18 4.30 1.26
CA ILE A 12 -1.22 4.44 0.90
C ILE A 12 -2.05 4.12 2.13
N PHE A 13 -2.79 5.11 2.62
CA PHE A 13 -3.66 5.03 3.80
C PHE A 13 -5.11 4.87 3.35
N ILE A 14 -5.72 3.76 3.73
CA ILE A 14 -7.09 3.37 3.35
C ILE A 14 -7.79 2.69 4.53
N GLY A 15 -9.10 2.49 4.42
CA GLY A 15 -9.86 1.64 5.34
C GLY A 15 -9.63 0.15 5.07
N GLU A 16 -9.75 -0.69 6.09
CA GLU A 16 -9.81 -2.14 5.95
C GLU A 16 -11.09 -2.59 5.20
N SER A 17 -12.16 -1.82 5.34
CA SER A 17 -13.45 -2.06 4.70
C SER A 17 -13.47 -1.66 3.22
N ASP A 18 -12.50 -0.87 2.75
CA ASP A 18 -12.43 -0.39 1.38
C ASP A 18 -12.39 -1.54 0.36
N ARG A 19 -13.10 -1.35 -0.76
CA ARG A 19 -13.24 -2.36 -1.81
C ARG A 19 -12.94 -1.79 -3.19
N TRP A 20 -12.33 -2.62 -4.03
CA TRP A 20 -12.20 -2.41 -5.48
C TRP A 20 -12.86 -3.57 -6.21
N HIS A 21 -13.94 -3.29 -6.95
CA HIS A 21 -14.77 -4.30 -7.61
C HIS A 21 -15.12 -5.50 -6.70
N GLY A 22 -15.56 -5.22 -5.47
CA GLY A 22 -15.97 -6.24 -4.49
C GLY A 22 -14.82 -6.94 -3.76
N ARG A 23 -13.56 -6.66 -4.08
CA ARG A 23 -12.38 -7.25 -3.40
C ARG A 23 -11.74 -6.25 -2.43
N PRO A 24 -11.13 -6.69 -1.31
CA PRO A 24 -10.45 -5.79 -0.39
C PRO A 24 -9.38 -4.95 -1.10
N LEU A 25 -9.48 -3.61 -0.99
CA LEU A 25 -8.65 -2.68 -1.76
C LEU A 25 -7.15 -2.90 -1.50
N TYR A 26 -6.74 -3.07 -0.24
CA TYR A 26 -5.34 -3.32 0.11
C TYR A 26 -4.77 -4.57 -0.57
N ARG A 27 -5.58 -5.63 -0.77
CA ARG A 27 -5.14 -6.85 -1.46
C ARG A 27 -4.93 -6.58 -2.93
N VAL A 28 -5.88 -5.89 -3.56
CA VAL A 28 -5.77 -5.56 -4.99
C VAL A 28 -4.58 -4.62 -5.24
N LEU A 29 -4.29 -3.68 -4.34
CA LEU A 29 -3.10 -2.82 -4.44
C LEU A 29 -1.80 -3.64 -4.42
N VAL A 30 -1.67 -4.62 -3.51
CA VAL A 30 -0.51 -5.51 -3.45
C VAL A 30 -0.40 -6.39 -4.71
N GLU A 31 -1.52 -6.93 -5.19
CA GLU A 31 -1.57 -7.70 -6.44
C GLU A 31 -1.10 -6.86 -7.62
N LYS A 32 -1.61 -5.63 -7.76
CA LYS A 32 -1.24 -4.71 -8.84
C LYS A 32 0.22 -4.27 -8.73
N ALA A 33 0.73 -4.05 -7.52
CA ALA A 33 2.12 -3.73 -7.30
C ALA A 33 3.04 -4.88 -7.78
N ARG A 34 2.66 -6.12 -7.47
CA ARG A 34 3.37 -7.32 -7.94
C ARG A 34 3.29 -7.48 -9.46
N GLU A 35 2.11 -7.30 -10.06
CA GLU A 35 1.91 -7.37 -11.52
C GLU A 35 2.76 -6.34 -12.27
N GLN A 36 2.93 -5.14 -11.72
CA GLN A 36 3.79 -4.08 -12.28
C GLN A 36 5.28 -4.26 -11.95
N GLY A 37 5.64 -5.33 -11.24
CA GLY A 37 7.03 -5.67 -10.95
C GLY A 37 7.71 -4.70 -9.97
N LEU A 38 6.96 -4.10 -9.04
CA LEU A 38 7.55 -3.39 -7.90
C LEU A 38 8.30 -4.39 -7.01
N ALA A 39 9.33 -3.89 -6.32
CA ALA A 39 10.26 -4.71 -5.56
C ALA A 39 9.62 -5.45 -4.38
N GLY A 40 8.57 -4.88 -3.81
CA GLY A 40 7.81 -5.47 -2.71
C GLY A 40 6.73 -4.52 -2.22
N ALA A 41 5.81 -5.04 -1.42
CA ALA A 41 4.79 -4.26 -0.73
C ALA A 41 4.57 -4.86 0.67
N THR A 42 4.44 -3.99 1.66
CA THR A 42 4.12 -4.37 3.03
C THR A 42 2.75 -3.80 3.39
N VAL A 43 1.91 -4.59 4.05
CA VAL A 43 0.62 -4.12 4.55
C VAL A 43 0.68 -4.09 6.07
N VAL A 44 0.40 -2.92 6.64
CA VAL A 44 0.32 -2.70 8.09
C VAL A 44 -1.12 -2.39 8.45
N ARG A 45 -1.65 -3.07 9.47
CA ARG A 45 -2.95 -2.75 10.07
C ARG A 45 -2.71 -1.94 11.34
N GLY A 46 -3.28 -0.74 11.40
CA GLY A 46 -3.29 0.05 12.63
C GLY A 46 -4.34 -0.45 13.61
N ILE A 47 -4.12 -0.16 14.89
CA ILE A 47 -5.06 -0.49 15.97
C ILE A 47 -6.18 0.56 16.12
N GLU A 48 -5.91 1.79 15.66
CA GLU A 48 -6.80 2.94 15.70
C GLU A 48 -6.29 4.00 14.71
N GLY A 49 -7.16 4.87 14.21
CA GLY A 49 -6.79 6.01 13.36
C GLY A 49 -7.98 6.92 13.08
N PHE A 50 -7.67 8.15 12.68
CA PHE A 50 -8.67 9.14 12.22
C PHE A 50 -8.22 9.73 10.87
N GLY A 51 -9.15 10.10 10.00
CA GLY A 51 -8.80 10.60 8.67
C GLY A 51 -9.99 11.09 7.84
N ALA A 52 -9.79 11.21 6.53
CA ALA A 52 -10.79 11.72 5.59
C ALA A 52 -12.13 10.96 5.62
N ASN A 53 -12.11 9.68 6.02
CA ASN A 53 -13.29 8.82 6.20
C ASN A 53 -13.82 8.79 7.64
N SER A 54 -13.20 9.52 8.56
CA SER A 54 -13.79 9.88 9.86
C SER A 54 -14.74 11.08 9.72
N VAL A 55 -15.46 11.17 8.59
CA VAL A 55 -16.61 12.05 8.51
C VAL A 55 -17.57 11.56 9.58
N ILE A 56 -17.80 12.42 10.57
CA ILE A 56 -18.93 12.31 11.47
C ILE A 56 -20.15 12.09 10.58
N HIS A 57 -20.66 10.85 10.51
CA HIS A 57 -22.00 10.57 10.01
C HIS A 57 -22.98 11.10 11.07
N THR A 58 -23.04 12.43 11.17
CA THR A 58 -24.06 13.15 11.91
C THR A 58 -25.40 12.74 11.33
N ALA A 59 -26.22 12.11 12.19
CA ALA A 59 -27.60 11.71 11.96
C ALA A 59 -27.89 10.34 11.32
N ARG A 60 -26.98 9.37 11.41
CA ARG A 60 -27.39 7.97 11.59
C ARG A 60 -26.63 7.36 12.76
N LEU A 61 -27.36 7.18 13.86
CA LEU A 61 -26.99 6.37 15.02
C LEU A 61 -26.16 5.14 14.59
N LEU A 62 -24.97 4.95 15.18
CA LEU A 62 -24.21 3.67 15.30
C LEU A 62 -23.04 3.35 14.33
N GLU A 63 -22.19 4.28 13.92
CA GLU A 63 -20.86 3.90 13.38
C GLU A 63 -19.73 4.74 13.99
N LEU A 64 -19.57 4.64 15.30
CA LEU A 64 -18.27 4.87 15.92
C LEU A 64 -17.35 3.70 15.50
N SER A 65 -16.59 3.91 14.40
CA SER A 65 -15.24 3.40 14.15
C SER A 65 -15.02 1.88 14.40
N SER A 66 -15.35 1.05 13.41
CA SER A 66 -14.84 -0.34 13.31
C SER A 66 -13.94 -0.57 12.09
N ASP A 67 -13.82 0.43 11.20
CA ASP A 67 -12.95 0.34 10.05
C ASP A 67 -11.52 0.73 10.43
N LEU A 68 -10.68 -0.28 10.64
CA LEU A 68 -9.29 -0.09 11.04
C LEU A 68 -8.46 0.46 9.88
N PRO A 69 -7.53 1.39 10.15
CA PRO A 69 -6.67 1.93 9.09
C PRO A 69 -5.71 0.85 8.60
N ILE A 70 -5.58 0.76 7.27
CA ILE A 70 -4.57 -0.04 6.58
C ILE A 70 -3.59 0.89 5.88
N VAL A 71 -2.30 0.61 6.05
CA VAL A 71 -1.22 1.26 5.31
C VAL A 71 -0.58 0.24 4.37
N VAL A 72 -0.58 0.53 3.07
CA VAL A 72 0.22 -0.22 2.09
C VAL A 72 1.50 0.58 1.81
N GLU A 73 2.64 0.00 2.15
CA GLU A 73 3.97 0.60 1.96
C GLU A 73 4.72 -0.08 0.81
N ILE A 74 5.30 0.73 -0.08
CA ILE A 74 6.13 0.27 -1.20
C ILE A 74 7.37 1.15 -1.30
N ALA A 75 8.56 0.53 -1.25
CA ALA A 75 9.83 1.19 -1.50
C ALA A 75 10.45 0.67 -2.81
N ASP A 76 10.61 1.54 -3.79
CA ASP A 76 11.27 1.20 -5.07
C ASP A 76 11.86 2.46 -5.71
N ARG A 77 12.51 2.30 -6.86
CA ARG A 77 13.03 3.40 -7.66
C ARG A 77 11.92 4.40 -8.03
N PRO A 78 12.23 5.71 -8.09
CA PRO A 78 11.26 6.75 -8.35
C PRO A 78 10.37 6.47 -9.57
N GLU A 79 10.96 6.00 -10.67
CA GLU A 79 10.24 5.81 -11.93
C GLU A 79 9.15 4.73 -11.82
N LYS A 80 9.42 3.67 -11.04
CA LYS A 80 8.44 2.59 -10.80
C LYS A 80 7.32 3.05 -9.89
N VAL A 81 7.66 3.77 -8.82
CA VAL A 81 6.67 4.30 -7.88
C VAL A 81 5.76 5.30 -8.59
N GLU A 82 6.32 6.21 -9.38
CA GLU A 82 5.55 7.19 -10.14
C GLU A 82 4.62 6.56 -11.17
N ALA A 83 5.07 5.51 -11.88
CA ALA A 83 4.21 4.75 -12.78
C ALA A 83 3.01 4.14 -12.03
N PHE A 84 3.27 3.54 -10.85
CA PHE A 84 2.24 2.92 -10.02
C PHE A 84 1.23 3.92 -9.44
N LEU A 85 1.61 5.19 -9.26
CA LEU A 85 0.68 6.24 -8.78
C LEU A 85 -0.55 6.39 -9.68
N THR A 86 -0.45 6.09 -10.98
CA THR A 86 -1.61 6.11 -11.88
C THR A 86 -2.67 5.11 -11.43
N THR A 87 -2.24 3.88 -11.09
CA THR A 87 -3.11 2.83 -10.55
C THR A 87 -3.65 3.19 -9.17
N VAL A 88 -2.83 3.77 -8.30
CA VAL A 88 -3.27 4.21 -6.96
C VAL A 88 -4.35 5.28 -7.07
N LYS A 89 -4.15 6.31 -7.91
CA LYS A 89 -5.14 7.39 -8.14
C LYS A 89 -6.45 6.87 -8.75
N GLU A 90 -6.38 5.81 -9.55
CA GLU A 90 -7.57 5.17 -10.10
C GLU A 90 -8.36 4.43 -9.02
N MET A 91 -7.67 3.64 -8.19
CA MET A 91 -8.30 2.70 -7.25
C MET A 91 -8.71 3.33 -5.91
N VAL A 92 -7.90 4.26 -5.40
CA VAL A 92 -8.12 4.90 -4.09
C VAL A 92 -8.99 6.13 -4.29
N LYS A 93 -10.30 5.98 -4.03
CA LYS A 93 -11.27 7.08 -4.14
C LYS A 93 -11.31 7.94 -2.89
N GLU A 94 -11.06 7.33 -1.75
CA GLU A 94 -11.02 7.95 -0.43
C GLU A 94 -9.77 7.45 0.30
N GLY A 95 -9.14 8.32 1.08
CA GLY A 95 -7.87 8.03 1.75
C GLY A 95 -6.77 9.06 1.44
N LEU A 96 -5.52 8.66 1.68
CA LEU A 96 -4.33 9.50 1.47
C LEU A 96 -3.19 8.66 0.89
N ALA A 97 -2.39 9.25 0.01
CA ALA A 97 -1.12 8.66 -0.39
C ALA A 97 0.01 9.69 -0.22
N THR A 98 1.15 9.26 0.32
CA THR A 98 2.33 10.10 0.53
C THR A 98 3.57 9.49 -0.10
N LEU A 99 4.49 10.33 -0.54
CA LEU A 99 5.82 9.94 -1.00
C LEU A 99 6.88 10.54 -0.07
N GLU A 100 7.88 9.72 0.28
CA GLU A 100 9.05 10.14 1.05
C GLU A 100 10.32 9.70 0.30
N LYS A 101 11.33 10.58 0.22
CA LYS A 101 12.64 10.18 -0.30
C LYS A 101 13.37 9.35 0.75
N VAL A 102 13.81 8.16 0.37
CA VAL A 102 14.52 7.23 1.26
C VAL A 102 15.78 6.71 0.60
N ARG A 103 16.74 6.25 1.39
CA ARG A 103 17.94 5.54 0.91
C ARG A 103 17.81 4.07 1.24
N VAL A 104 17.87 3.21 0.23
CA VAL A 104 17.90 1.76 0.43
C VAL A 104 19.30 1.33 0.83
N VAL A 105 19.47 0.83 2.06
CA VAL A 105 20.77 0.37 2.56
C VAL A 105 21.12 -1.00 1.98
N PHE A 106 20.17 -1.94 1.97
CA PHE A 106 20.33 -3.26 1.39
C PHE A 106 19.05 -3.69 0.70
N TYR A 107 19.19 -4.39 -0.43
CA TYR A 107 18.09 -5.06 -1.10
C TYR A 107 18.53 -6.46 -1.50
N ARG A 108 17.91 -7.47 -0.89
CA ARG A 108 18.20 -8.88 -1.16
C ARG A 108 16.91 -9.51 -1.66
N PRO A 109 16.70 -9.60 -2.99
CA PRO A 109 15.52 -10.29 -3.49
C PRO A 109 15.59 -11.74 -3.02
N ASP A 110 14.46 -12.29 -2.56
CA ASP A 110 14.37 -13.72 -2.28
C ASP A 110 14.82 -14.46 -3.54
N ARG A 111 15.84 -15.31 -3.42
CA ARG A 111 16.12 -16.27 -4.49
C ARG A 111 14.88 -17.14 -4.60
N PRO A 112 14.33 -17.37 -5.81
CA PRO A 112 13.29 -18.38 -5.96
C PRO A 112 13.84 -19.65 -5.31
N ARG A 113 13.09 -20.23 -4.36
CA ARG A 113 13.43 -21.55 -3.84
C ARG A 113 13.49 -22.45 -5.06
N THR A 114 14.69 -22.86 -5.47
CA THR A 114 14.83 -24.04 -6.30
C THR A 114 14.18 -25.15 -5.50
N GLU A 115 13.05 -25.64 -5.99
CA GLU A 115 12.44 -26.87 -5.49
C GLU A 115 13.52 -27.95 -5.65
N GLY A 116 14.22 -28.24 -4.56
CA GLY A 116 15.14 -29.34 -4.45
C GLY A 116 14.32 -30.61 -4.59
N GLY A 117 14.58 -31.35 -5.65
CA GLY A 117 13.93 -32.62 -5.92
C GLY A 117 14.10 -33.61 -4.77
N GLN A 118 13.06 -34.42 -4.60
CA GLN A 118 13.10 -35.83 -4.24
C GLN A 118 11.82 -36.47 -4.76
#